data_AF-A0A7X5IFX7-F1
#
_entry.id   AF-A0A7X5IFX7-F1
#
_cell.length_a   1.000
_cell.length_b   1.000
_cell.length_c   1.000
_cell.angle_alpha   90.00
_cell.angle_beta   90.00
_cell.angle_gamma   90.00
#
_symmetry.space_group_name_H-M   'P 1'
#
loop_
_entity.id
_entity.type
_entity.pdbx_description
1 polymer ?
#
loop_
_entity_poly.entity_id
_entity_poly.type
_entity_poly.pdbx_seq_one_letter_code
_entity_poly.pdbx_strand_id
1 'polypeptide(L)' 'QCLSCHGGSYDALAETTADYGLSNPHGSIHGGPNSCVNCHARDKEVTDNQCDNCHSWPHNPEQGLGAALQAA' A
#
# COMPACT_ATOMS: atom_id res chain seq x y z
N GLN A 1 -19.06 1.64 -0.50
CA GLN A 1 -18.33 1.03 0.64
C GLN A 1 -17.34 0.03 0.05
N CYS A 2 -16.02 0.29 0.12
CA CYS A 2 -15.01 -0.59 -0.51
C CYS A 2 -14.66 -1.78 0.40
N LEU A 3 -14.36 -1.49 1.66
CA LEU A 3 -13.89 -2.47 2.63
C LEU A 3 -14.92 -3.55 2.98
N SER A 4 -16.23 -3.33 2.76
CA SER A 4 -17.24 -4.37 3.02
C SER A 4 -17.01 -5.67 2.24
N CYS A 5 -16.31 -5.59 1.11
CA CYS A 5 -15.92 -6.76 0.31
C CYS A 5 -14.40 -6.95 0.23
N HIS A 6 -13.62 -5.89 0.52
CA HIS A 6 -12.18 -5.86 0.40
C HIS A 6 -11.51 -5.84 1.79
N GLY A 7 -11.73 -6.89 2.59
CA GLY A 7 -11.00 -7.11 3.84
C GLY A 7 -11.68 -6.61 5.13
N GLY A 8 -12.77 -5.86 5.06
CA GLY A 8 -13.54 -5.41 6.23
C GLY A 8 -12.89 -4.27 7.03
N SER A 9 -11.56 -4.15 6.98
CA SER A 9 -10.76 -3.06 7.54
C SER A 9 -9.54 -2.79 6.65
N TYR A 10 -8.87 -1.65 6.87
CA TYR A 10 -7.63 -1.35 6.15
C TYR A 10 -6.51 -2.32 6.52
N ASP A 11 -6.36 -2.70 7.79
CA ASP A 11 -5.32 -3.64 8.23
C ASP A 11 -5.52 -5.02 7.59
N ALA A 12 -6.76 -5.53 7.59
CA ALA A 12 -7.05 -6.81 6.97
C ALA A 12 -6.90 -6.77 5.44
N LEU A 13 -7.17 -5.62 4.79
CA LEU A 13 -6.84 -5.42 3.38
C LEU A 13 -5.33 -5.44 3.16
N ALA A 14 -4.54 -4.80 4.03
CA ALA A 14 -3.09 -4.78 3.95
C ALA A 14 -2.48 -6.18 4.04
N GLU A 15 -3.02 -7.06 4.87
CA GLU A 15 -2.59 -8.46 4.95
C GLU A 15 -2.79 -9.22 3.63
N THR A 16 -3.83 -8.91 2.84
CA THR A 16 -4.03 -9.53 1.52
C THR A 16 -2.98 -9.13 0.48
N THR A 17 -2.20 -8.07 0.76
CA THR A 17 -1.12 -7.57 -0.08
C THR A 17 0.23 -7.59 0.64
N ALA A 18 0.37 -8.43 1.68
CA ALA A 18 1.59 -8.54 2.49
C ALA A 18 2.83 -8.99 1.70
N ASP A 19 2.65 -9.70 0.59
CA ASP A 19 3.75 -10.16 -0.29
C ASP A 19 4.55 -9.01 -0.91
N TYR A 20 4.02 -7.78 -0.92
CA TYR A 20 4.76 -6.58 -1.32
C TYR A 20 5.70 -6.04 -0.23
N GLY A 21 5.71 -6.66 0.95
CA GLY A 21 6.59 -6.31 2.07
C GLY A 21 6.46 -4.84 2.45
N LEU A 22 7.60 -4.15 2.58
CA LEU A 22 7.63 -2.72 2.91
C LEU A 22 6.98 -1.81 1.88
N SER A 23 6.81 -2.30 0.66
CA SER A 23 6.15 -1.55 -0.40
C SER A 23 4.66 -1.79 -0.45
N ASN A 24 4.09 -2.49 0.53
CA ASN A 24 2.66 -2.74 0.58
C ASN A 24 1.87 -1.42 0.47
N PRO A 25 1.13 -1.19 -0.64
CA PRO A 25 0.44 0.07 -0.88
C PRO A 25 -0.72 0.29 0.11
N HIS A 26 -1.19 -0.78 0.75
CA HIS A 26 -2.26 -0.75 1.74
C HIS A 26 -1.74 -0.77 3.20
N GLY A 27 -0.45 -1.08 3.39
CA GLY A 27 0.23 -1.14 4.68
C GLY A 27 1.48 -0.24 4.70
N SER A 28 1.35 0.98 4.18
CA SER A 28 2.49 1.89 3.98
C SER A 28 3.13 2.33 5.29
N ILE A 29 4.46 2.44 5.29
CA ILE A 29 5.25 2.98 6.41
C ILE A 29 5.16 4.52 6.54
N HIS A 30 4.65 5.20 5.51
CA HIS A 30 4.62 6.67 5.46
C HIS A 30 3.47 7.31 6.25
N GLY A 31 2.58 6.52 6.86
CA GLY A 31 1.48 7.04 7.67
C GLY A 31 0.30 6.08 7.78
N GLY A 32 -0.85 6.60 8.21
CA GLY A 32 -2.10 5.85 8.31
C GLY A 32 -2.80 5.61 6.96
N PRO A 33 -3.95 4.92 6.98
CA PRO A 33 -4.65 4.54 5.76
C PRO A 33 -5.06 5.73 4.89
N ASN A 34 -4.92 5.57 3.57
CA ASN A 34 -5.40 6.55 2.60
C ASN A 34 -6.75 6.12 2.00
N SER A 35 -7.52 7.08 1.48
CA SER A 35 -8.79 6.78 0.81
C SER A 35 -8.59 5.86 -0.40
N CYS A 36 -9.40 4.81 -0.52
CA CYS A 36 -9.28 3.83 -1.62
C CYS A 36 -9.29 4.51 -2.99
N VAL A 37 -10.14 5.52 -3.18
CA VAL A 37 -10.33 6.19 -4.48
C VAL A 37 -9.16 7.09 -4.90
N ASN A 38 -8.19 7.35 -4.01
CA ASN A 38 -7.00 8.10 -4.38
C ASN A 38 -6.09 7.32 -5.34
N CYS A 39 -6.12 5.98 -5.26
CA CYS A 39 -5.44 5.11 -6.22
C CYS A 39 -6.42 4.38 -7.14
N HIS A 40 -7.61 4.07 -6.64
CA HIS A 40 -8.62 3.24 -7.29
C HIS A 40 -9.89 4.04 -7.64
N ALA A 41 -9.74 5.09 -8.44
CA ALA A 41 -10.87 5.95 -8.83
C ALA A 41 -11.88 5.22 -9.72
N ARG A 42 -11.46 4.13 -10.38
CA ARG A 42 -12.28 3.32 -11.30
C ARG A 42 -12.33 1.86 -10.86
N ASP A 43 -13.03 1.61 -9.75
CA ASP A 43 -13.22 0.27 -9.17
C ASP A 43 -11.88 -0.45 -8.93
N LYS A 44 -11.64 -1.61 -9.56
CA LYS A 44 -10.44 -2.44 -9.31
C LYS A 44 -9.20 -1.99 -10.07
N GLU A 45 -9.31 -0.97 -10.91
CA GLU A 45 -8.18 -0.41 -11.66
C GLU A 45 -7.33 0.48 -10.75
N VAL A 46 -6.00 0.35 -10.80
CA VAL A 46 -5.09 1.36 -10.27
C VAL A 46 -4.99 2.46 -11.31
N THR A 47 -5.63 3.59 -11.05
CA THR A 47 -5.69 4.72 -12.00
C THR A 47 -4.62 5.77 -11.73
N ASP A 48 -4.20 5.90 -10.48
CA ASP A 48 -3.17 6.86 -10.06
C ASP A 48 -2.41 6.30 -8.86
N ASN A 49 -1.31 5.59 -9.12
CA ASN A 49 -0.49 5.02 -8.05
C ASN A 49 0.28 6.13 -7.34
N GLN A 50 -0.21 6.54 -6.17
CA GLN A 50 0.37 7.66 -5.44
C GLN A 50 1.81 7.42 -4.98
N CYS A 51 2.26 6.16 -4.93
CA CYS A 51 3.65 5.80 -4.67
C CYS A 51 4.59 6.29 -5.79
N ASP A 52 4.12 6.32 -7.05
CA ASP A 52 4.92 6.70 -8.22
C ASP A 52 5.34 8.18 -8.24
N ASN A 53 4.70 9.00 -7.40
CA ASN A 53 5.11 10.40 -7.21
C ASN A 53 6.50 10.54 -6.58
N CYS A 54 6.96 9.52 -5.84
CA CYS A 54 8.24 9.55 -5.11
C CYS A 54 9.13 8.33 -5.37
N HIS A 55 8.55 7.17 -5.69
CA HIS A 55 9.26 5.89 -5.86
C HIS A 55 8.96 5.30 -7.22
N SER A 56 9.92 4.65 -7.87
CA SER A 56 9.58 3.82 -9.04
C SER A 56 8.93 2.51 -8.58
N TRP A 57 7.75 2.17 -9.11
CA TRP A 57 7.07 0.91 -8.82
C TRP A 57 7.33 -0.19 -9.89
N PRO A 58 7.46 -1.48 -9.52
CA PRO A 58 7.48 -2.03 -8.16
C PRO A 58 8.68 -1.61 -7.34
N HIS A 59 8.39 -1.01 -6.19
CA HIS A 59 9.39 -0.65 -5.21
C HIS A 59 9.61 -1.87 -4.33
N ASN A 60 10.85 -2.22 -3.99
CA ASN A 60 11.13 -3.08 -2.86
C ASN A 60 12.40 -2.53 -2.21
N PRO A 61 12.28 -1.68 -1.17
CA PRO A 61 13.43 -0.96 -0.65
C PRO A 61 14.39 -1.92 0.04
N GLU A 62 15.55 -2.13 -0.59
CA GLU A 62 16.69 -2.85 0.01
C GLU A 62 17.55 -1.93 0.92
N GLN A 63 17.29 -0.61 0.89
CA GLN A 63 18.03 0.41 1.64
C GLN A 63 17.08 1.52 2.13
N GLY A 64 17.47 2.24 3.18
CA GLY A 64 16.73 3.37 3.75
C GLY A 64 15.90 3.03 5.00
N LEU A 65 15.13 4.01 5.50
CA LEU A 65 14.35 3.87 6.74
C LEU A 65 13.37 2.70 6.72
N GLY A 66 12.77 2.42 5.56
CA GLY A 66 11.92 1.25 5.38
C GLY A 66 12.70 -0.04 5.61
N ALA A 67 13.85 -0.23 4.95
CA ALA A 67 14.66 -1.45 5.07
C ALA A 67 15.07 -1.75 6.51
N ALA A 68 15.30 -0.72 7.32
CA ALA A 68 15.61 -0.87 8.75
C ALA A 68 14.44 -1.44 9.59
N LEU A 69 13.18 -1.24 9.17
CA LEU A 69 12.02 -1.83 9.85
C LEU A 69 11.91 -3.35 9.65
N GLN A 70 12.46 -3.92 8.57
CA GLN A 70 12.41 -5.38 8.34
C GLN A 70 13.39 -6.17 9.22
N ALA A 71 14.38 -5.49 9.83
CA ALA A 71 15.44 -6.11 10.61
C ALA A 71 15.24 -6.01 12.14
N ALA A 72 14.10 -5.47 12.59
CA ALA A 72 13.74 -5.25 13.98
C ALA A 72 12.58 -6.16 14.41
#